data_AF-A0A532AWZ8-F1
#
_entry.id   AF-A0A532AWZ8-F1
#
_cell.length_a   1.000
_cell.length_b   1.000
_cell.length_c   1.000
_cell.angle_alpha   90.00
_cell.angle_beta   90.00
_cell.angle_gamma   90.00
#
_symmetry.space_group_name_H-M   'P 1'
#
loop_
_entity.id
_entity.type
_entity.pdbx_description
1 polymer ?
#
loop_
_entity_poly.entity_id
_entity_poly.type
_entity_poly.pdbx_seq_one_letter_code
_entity_poly.pdbx_strand_id
1 'polypeptide(L)'
;MDCRPPGSRGGRRWLWSAECGARCQYLILVSIALHRVAELGTLTRMSKMVSRFVIVLLFVGLSACAQTMKPELPKRVSGGVRFTLLAPDATEVFVMGSFNNWSKGVTPMKAIDRNGFWSAEVPLNEGEYTFIYLVNGTRWVTPPMAEDFVTDGFGHTNGVVVVR
;
A
#
# COMPACT_ATOMS: atom_id res chain seq x y z
N MET A 1 -4.95 -19.92 13.16
CA MET A 1 -3.99 -19.61 12.09
C MET A 1 -3.01 -18.63 12.69
N ASP A 2 -1.83 -19.13 13.02
CA ASP A 2 -0.91 -18.54 13.98
C ASP A 2 0.24 -17.86 13.22
N CYS A 3 0.32 -16.54 13.30
CA CYS A 3 1.35 -15.76 12.61
C CYS A 3 2.58 -15.66 13.52
N ARG A 4 3.59 -16.52 13.29
CA ARG A 4 4.92 -16.37 13.90
C ARG A 4 5.84 -15.51 13.02
N PRO A 5 6.72 -14.68 13.61
CA PRO A 5 7.77 -13.98 12.88
C PRO A 5 8.91 -14.94 12.50
N PRO A 6 9.54 -14.84 11.30
CA PRO A 6 10.56 -15.80 10.92
C PRO A 6 11.98 -15.31 11.28
N GLY A 7 12.59 -16.02 12.23
CA GLY A 7 14.03 -16.23 12.30
C GLY A 7 14.32 -17.71 12.07
N SER A 8 14.37 -18.15 10.82
CA SER A 8 14.96 -19.46 10.47
C SER A 8 15.57 -19.41 9.08
N ARG A 9 16.83 -19.81 9.00
CA ARG A 9 17.66 -19.81 7.79
C ARG A 9 17.06 -20.76 6.75
N GLY A 10 16.90 -20.28 5.52
CA GLY A 10 16.52 -21.12 4.38
C GLY A 10 16.08 -20.26 3.22
N GLY A 11 16.97 -20.07 2.25
CA GLY A 11 16.73 -19.24 1.08
C GLY A 11 15.54 -19.73 0.26
N ARG A 12 14.47 -18.93 0.21
CA ARG A 12 13.53 -18.86 -0.91
C ARG A 12 13.03 -17.42 -1.03
N ARG A 13 13.04 -16.93 -2.28
CA ARG A 13 12.55 -15.62 -2.72
C ARG A 13 11.10 -15.44 -2.29
N TRP A 14 10.85 -14.44 -1.45
CA TRP A 14 9.52 -14.11 -0.95
C TRP A 14 8.72 -13.36 -2.02
N LEU A 15 7.67 -14.01 -2.53
CA LEU A 15 6.54 -13.33 -3.16
C LEU A 15 5.71 -12.72 -2.02
N TRP A 16 5.56 -11.40 -2.02
CA TRP A 16 4.73 -10.68 -1.06
C TRP A 16 3.27 -11.11 -1.20
N SER A 17 2.77 -11.86 -0.22
CA SER A 17 1.35 -12.11 -0.02
C SER A 17 0.72 -10.86 0.63
N ALA A 18 0.42 -9.84 -0.17
CA ALA A 18 -0.48 -8.74 0.20
C ALA A 18 -1.96 -9.19 0.29
N GLU A 19 -2.21 -10.46 0.64
CA GLU A 19 -3.55 -11.07 0.63
C GLU A 19 -4.16 -11.30 2.02
N CYS A 20 -3.47 -10.94 3.11
CA CYS A 20 -4.06 -10.88 4.44
C CYS A 20 -4.75 -9.53 4.66
N GLY A 21 -6.02 -9.42 4.23
CA GLY A 21 -6.93 -8.37 4.73
C GLY A 21 -7.93 -7.78 3.73
N ALA A 22 -7.73 -7.93 2.41
CA ALA A 22 -8.52 -7.21 1.40
C ALA A 22 -9.38 -8.09 0.48
N ARG A 23 -9.62 -9.37 0.84
CA ARG A 23 -10.38 -10.31 -0.02
C ARG A 23 -11.65 -10.92 0.60
N CYS A 24 -12.26 -10.25 1.58
CA CYS A 24 -13.44 -10.78 2.26
C CYS A 24 -14.75 -9.97 2.12
N GLN A 25 -14.85 -9.03 1.16
CA GLN A 25 -16.14 -8.37 0.85
C GLN A 25 -16.54 -8.34 -0.63
N TYR A 26 -15.68 -8.75 -1.56
CA TYR A 26 -16.02 -8.70 -2.98
C TYR A 26 -16.63 -9.99 -3.57
N LEU A 27 -16.58 -11.11 -2.84
CA LEU A 27 -17.03 -12.42 -3.35
C LEU A 27 -18.44 -12.87 -2.92
N ILE A 28 -19.11 -12.18 -1.99
CA ILE A 28 -20.47 -12.56 -1.57
C ILE A 28 -21.55 -11.97 -2.51
N LEU A 29 -21.28 -10.87 -3.21
CA LEU A 29 -22.29 -10.25 -4.10
C LEU A 29 -22.28 -10.76 -5.55
N VAL A 30 -21.22 -11.42 -6.02
CA VAL A 30 -21.17 -11.95 -7.39
C VAL A 30 -21.88 -13.31 -7.54
N SER A 31 -22.09 -14.05 -6.45
CA SER A 31 -22.76 -15.37 -6.53
C SER A 31 -24.30 -15.26 -6.62
N ILE A 32 -24.92 -14.22 -6.06
CA ILE A 32 -26.39 -14.07 -6.13
C ILE A 32 -26.85 -13.60 -7.52
N ALA A 33 -26.00 -12.87 -8.25
CA ALA A 33 -26.33 -12.37 -9.59
C ALA A 33 -26.25 -13.42 -10.72
N LEU A 34 -25.59 -14.57 -10.50
CA LEU A 34 -25.40 -15.60 -11.52
C LEU A 34 -26.41 -16.76 -11.46
N HIS A 35 -27.34 -16.80 -10.51
CA HIS A 35 -28.34 -17.88 -10.41
C HIS A 35 -29.73 -17.55 -10.96
N ARG A 36 -29.97 -16.35 -11.53
CA ARG A 36 -31.27 -15.99 -12.11
C ARG A 36 -31.22 -15.46 -13.55
N VAL A 37 -30.32 -15.99 -14.39
CA VAL A 37 -30.35 -15.69 -15.84
C VAL A 37 -30.21 -16.99 -16.65
N ALA A 38 -31.11 -17.95 -16.39
CA ALA A 38 -31.19 -19.18 -17.17
C ALA A 38 -32.62 -19.57 -17.59
N GLU A 39 -33.64 -18.75 -17.32
CA GLU A 39 -35.00 -19.03 -17.78
C GLU A 39 -35.64 -17.80 -18.39
N LEU A 40 -35.62 -17.76 -19.72
CA LEU A 40 -36.68 -17.29 -20.62
C LEU A 40 -36.01 -16.99 -21.97
N GLY A 41 -35.96 -18.02 -22.81
CA GLY A 41 -35.70 -17.84 -24.23
C GLY A 41 -36.87 -17.10 -24.89
N THR A 42 -36.58 -16.19 -25.82
CA THR A 42 -37.00 -16.27 -27.23
C THR A 42 -36.65 -14.97 -27.97
N LEU A 43 -35.99 -15.14 -29.13
CA LEU A 43 -36.00 -14.32 -30.36
C LEU A 43 -35.92 -12.79 -30.20
N THR A 44 -34.83 -12.12 -30.62
CA THR A 44 -34.73 -11.60 -31.99
C THR A 44 -33.27 -11.25 -32.36
N ARG A 45 -32.93 -11.48 -33.63
CA ARG A 45 -31.60 -11.42 -34.27
C ARG A 45 -30.95 -10.02 -34.34
N MET A 46 -31.47 -9.01 -33.63
CA MET A 46 -30.90 -7.65 -33.54
C MET A 46 -30.18 -7.37 -32.21
N SER A 47 -30.09 -8.34 -31.31
CA SER A 47 -29.61 -8.14 -29.94
C SER A 47 -28.10 -8.40 -29.72
N LYS A 48 -27.38 -8.97 -30.69
CA LYS A 48 -25.95 -9.33 -30.50
C LYS A 48 -24.97 -8.15 -30.54
N MET A 49 -25.38 -7.04 -31.17
CA MET A 49 -24.53 -5.85 -31.31
C MET A 49 -24.66 -4.94 -30.08
N VAL A 50 -25.90 -4.65 -29.66
CA VAL A 50 -26.21 -3.85 -28.47
C VAL A 50 -25.68 -4.54 -27.20
N SER A 51 -25.79 -5.86 -27.08
CA SER A 51 -25.27 -6.64 -25.95
C SER A 51 -23.74 -6.55 -25.82
N ARG A 52 -23.00 -6.54 -26.93
CA ARG A 52 -21.53 -6.39 -26.92
C ARG A 52 -21.09 -4.99 -26.50
N PHE A 53 -21.81 -3.95 -26.93
CA PHE A 53 -21.51 -2.57 -26.51
C PHE A 53 -21.85 -2.31 -25.04
N VAL A 54 -22.95 -2.86 -24.52
CA VAL A 54 -23.31 -2.72 -23.09
C VAL A 54 -22.33 -3.46 -22.19
N ILE A 55 -21.89 -4.66 -22.56
CA ILE A 55 -20.87 -5.40 -21.81
C ILE A 55 -19.53 -4.65 -21.83
N VAL A 56 -19.09 -4.15 -23.00
CA VAL A 56 -17.86 -3.35 -23.09
C VAL A 56 -17.98 -2.05 -22.27
N LEU A 57 -19.11 -1.36 -22.28
CA LEU A 57 -19.33 -0.15 -21.46
C LEU A 57 -19.35 -0.44 -19.95
N LEU A 58 -19.91 -1.58 -19.54
CA LEU A 58 -19.87 -2.03 -18.14
C LEU A 58 -18.44 -2.42 -17.72
N PHE A 59 -17.67 -3.11 -18.56
CA PHE A 59 -16.28 -3.45 -18.28
C PHE A 59 -15.33 -2.24 -18.30
N VAL A 60 -15.56 -1.27 -19.19
CA VAL A 60 -14.78 -0.01 -19.26
C VAL A 60 -15.11 0.90 -18.07
N GLY A 61 -16.37 0.98 -17.64
CA GLY A 61 -16.80 1.76 -16.47
C GLY A 61 -16.25 1.24 -15.15
N LEU A 62 -16.08 -0.08 -15.01
CA LEU A 62 -15.50 -0.72 -13.82
C LEU A 62 -13.99 -0.51 -13.66
N SER A 63 -13.28 -0.21 -14.75
CA SER A 63 -11.81 -0.09 -14.71
C SER A 63 -11.30 1.28 -14.26
N ALA A 64 -12.15 2.30 -14.17
CA ALA A 64 -11.71 3.67 -13.87
C ALA A 64 -11.49 3.96 -12.36
N CYS A 65 -11.99 3.12 -11.45
CA CYS A 65 -11.85 3.33 -10.00
C CYS A 65 -10.70 2.56 -9.35
N ALA A 66 -10.04 1.65 -10.05
CA ALA A 66 -8.93 0.88 -9.51
C ALA A 66 -7.59 1.59 -9.76
N GLN A 67 -7.45 2.84 -9.32
CA GLN A 67 -6.10 3.35 -9.06
C GLN A 67 -5.57 2.56 -7.87
N THR A 68 -4.85 1.48 -8.16
CA THR A 68 -4.16 0.68 -7.16
C THR A 68 -3.11 1.60 -6.57
N MET A 69 -3.40 2.16 -5.40
CA MET A 69 -2.47 2.92 -4.58
C MET A 69 -1.33 1.99 -4.20
N LYS A 70 -0.31 1.95 -5.05
CA LYS A 70 0.87 1.13 -4.83
C LYS A 70 1.75 1.89 -3.83
N PRO A 71 2.24 1.24 -2.77
CA PRO A 71 3.28 1.83 -1.95
C PRO A 71 4.45 2.25 -2.86
N GLU A 72 5.17 3.32 -2.52
CA GLU A 72 6.39 3.75 -3.24
C GLU A 72 7.63 3.59 -2.35
N LEU A 73 8.77 3.27 -2.96
CA LEU A 73 10.06 3.32 -2.26
C LEU A 73 10.37 4.78 -1.90
N PRO A 74 11.16 5.03 -0.84
CA PRO A 74 11.71 6.36 -0.61
C PRO A 74 12.35 6.90 -1.88
N LYS A 75 11.87 8.05 -2.36
CA LYS A 75 12.25 8.59 -3.67
C LYS A 75 13.30 9.66 -3.51
N ARG A 76 14.38 9.60 -4.27
CA ARG A 76 15.38 10.67 -4.29
C ARG A 76 14.83 11.95 -4.87
N VAL A 77 15.19 13.05 -4.23
CA VAL A 77 14.86 14.41 -4.64
C VAL A 77 16.13 15.26 -4.59
N SER A 78 16.06 16.48 -5.14
CA SER A 78 17.20 17.41 -5.10
C SER A 78 17.58 17.72 -3.65
N GLY A 79 18.73 17.20 -3.20
CA GLY A 79 19.25 17.42 -1.85
C GLY A 79 18.76 16.45 -0.77
N GLY A 80 18.09 15.35 -1.11
CA GLY A 80 17.67 14.37 -0.10
C GLY A 80 16.75 13.26 -0.60
N VAL A 81 15.86 12.80 0.30
CA VAL A 81 14.92 11.70 0.05
C VAL A 81 13.51 12.10 0.48
N ARG A 82 12.54 11.80 -0.37
CA ARG A 82 11.11 11.89 -0.11
C ARG A 82 10.59 10.56 0.42
N PHE A 83 10.09 10.58 1.64
CA PHE A 83 9.40 9.47 2.29
C PHE A 83 7.90 9.63 2.12
N THR A 84 7.17 8.54 1.87
CA THR A 84 5.72 8.56 1.73
C THR A 84 5.04 7.47 2.56
N LEU A 85 3.84 7.73 3.06
CA LEU A 85 3.04 6.76 3.79
C LEU A 85 1.56 6.95 3.48
N LEU A 86 0.83 5.85 3.27
CA LEU A 86 -0.63 5.86 3.24
C LEU A 86 -1.16 5.56 4.66
N ALA A 87 -1.79 6.55 5.27
CA ALA A 87 -2.44 6.45 6.58
C ALA A 87 -3.72 7.32 6.60
N PRO A 88 -4.86 6.79 6.13
CA PRO A 88 -6.15 7.51 6.04
C PRO A 88 -6.67 8.01 7.39
N ASP A 89 -6.48 7.24 8.45
CA ASP A 89 -6.97 7.57 9.80
C ASP A 89 -5.94 8.34 10.64
N ALA A 90 -4.85 8.82 10.03
CA ALA A 90 -3.84 9.60 10.74
C ALA A 90 -4.28 11.05 10.89
N THR A 91 -4.02 11.61 12.07
CA THR A 91 -4.08 13.06 12.32
C THR A 91 -2.69 13.68 12.26
N GLU A 92 -1.66 12.90 12.55
CA GLU A 92 -0.25 13.28 12.43
C GLU A 92 0.61 12.06 12.09
N VAL A 93 1.65 12.29 11.30
CA VAL A 93 2.63 11.26 10.94
C VAL A 93 4.02 11.88 11.04
N PHE A 94 4.94 11.14 11.65
CA PHE A 94 6.37 11.47 11.70
C PHE A 94 7.17 10.38 11.04
N VAL A 95 8.22 10.76 10.30
CA VAL A 95 9.27 9.84 9.89
C VAL A 95 10.42 9.93 10.89
N MET A 96 10.89 8.78 11.36
CA MET A 96 11.96 8.68 12.35
C MET A 96 13.06 7.80 11.79
N GLY A 97 14.31 8.13 12.07
CA GLY A 97 15.42 7.33 11.59
C GLY A 97 16.76 7.73 12.16
N SER A 98 17.82 7.08 11.67
CA SER A 98 19.19 7.40 12.09
C SER A 98 19.57 8.85 11.80
N PHE A 99 18.99 9.46 10.76
CA PHE A 99 19.24 10.85 10.36
C PHE A 99 18.69 11.90 11.35
N ASN A 100 17.71 11.57 12.19
CA ASN A 100 17.18 12.46 13.22
C ASN A 100 17.35 11.90 14.64
N ASN A 101 18.35 11.02 14.82
CA ASN A 101 18.66 10.36 16.08
C ASN A 101 17.42 9.72 16.74
N TRP A 102 16.52 9.14 15.93
CA TRP A 102 15.27 8.52 16.38
C TRP A 102 14.40 9.43 17.27
N SER A 103 14.48 10.74 17.09
CA SER A 103 13.73 11.70 17.90
C SER A 103 12.29 11.84 17.40
N LYS A 104 11.33 11.55 18.28
CA LYS A 104 9.90 11.74 18.02
C LYS A 104 9.62 13.22 17.78
N GLY A 105 8.74 13.55 16.83
CA GLY A 105 8.30 14.92 16.62
C GLY A 105 9.19 15.80 15.73
N VAL A 106 10.44 15.39 15.46
CA VAL A 106 11.42 16.25 14.76
C VAL A 106 11.17 16.35 13.27
N THR A 107 10.62 15.31 12.65
CA THR A 107 10.41 15.25 11.20
C THR A 107 8.94 14.93 10.87
N PRO A 108 8.03 15.92 11.01
CA PRO A 108 6.63 15.75 10.65
C PRO A 108 6.45 15.57 9.13
N MET A 109 5.53 14.70 8.76
CA MET A 109 5.09 14.53 7.38
C MET A 109 3.87 15.41 7.10
N LYS A 110 3.75 15.89 5.86
CA LYS A 110 2.61 16.69 5.39
C LYS A 110 1.61 15.78 4.70
N ALA A 111 0.33 15.95 5.00
CA ALA A 111 -0.73 15.35 4.20
C ALA A 111 -0.71 15.94 2.78
N ILE A 112 -0.65 15.08 1.77
CA ILE A 112 -0.62 15.44 0.35
C ILE A 112 -2.05 15.59 -0.19
N ASP A 113 -2.99 14.77 0.32
CA ASP A 113 -4.37 14.74 -0.12
C ASP A 113 -5.33 14.33 1.00
N ARG A 114 -6.62 14.23 0.66
CA ARG A 114 -7.68 13.77 1.58
C ARG A 114 -7.80 12.25 1.66
N ASN A 115 -6.98 11.52 0.91
CA ASN A 115 -7.00 10.06 0.85
C ASN A 115 -6.04 9.44 1.87
N GLY A 116 -5.32 10.27 2.63
CA GLY A 116 -4.42 9.84 3.69
C GLY A 116 -2.99 9.64 3.23
N PHE A 117 -2.57 10.24 2.12
CA PHE A 117 -1.15 10.22 1.75
C PHE A 117 -0.37 11.26 2.53
N TRP A 118 0.74 10.83 3.10
CA TRP A 118 1.68 11.66 3.84
C TRP A 118 3.02 11.67 3.14
N SER A 119 3.71 12.82 3.13
CA SER A 119 5.06 12.95 2.58
C SER A 119 5.95 13.85 3.42
N ALA A 120 7.24 13.50 3.51
CA ALA A 120 8.29 14.37 4.00
C ALA A 120 9.52 14.27 3.09
N GLU A 121 10.10 15.41 2.76
CA GLU A 121 11.43 15.47 2.14
C GLU A 121 12.46 15.75 3.23
N VAL A 122 13.40 14.83 3.38
CA VAL A 122 14.45 14.91 4.39
C VAL A 122 15.78 15.11 3.66
N PRO A 123 16.51 16.20 3.97
CA PRO A 123 17.86 16.38 3.47
C PRO A 123 18.77 15.27 3.99
N LEU A 124 19.33 14.47 3.09
CA LEU A 124 20.21 13.35 3.41
C LEU A 124 21.40 13.37 2.47
N ASN A 125 22.59 13.24 3.05
CA ASN A 125 23.82 13.02 2.29
C ASN A 125 23.89 11.56 1.81
N GLU A 126 24.88 11.25 0.99
CA GLU A 126 25.20 9.86 0.65
C GLU A 126 25.46 9.03 1.91
N GLY A 127 24.90 7.83 1.94
CA GLY A 127 24.92 6.97 3.13
C GLY A 127 23.73 6.03 3.21
N GLU A 128 23.77 5.17 4.23
CA GLU A 128 22.69 4.25 4.55
C GLU A 128 21.95 4.73 5.80
N TYR A 129 20.62 4.77 5.72
CA TYR A 129 19.77 5.24 6.80
C TYR A 129 18.65 4.26 7.09
N THR A 130 18.45 3.97 8.37
CA THR A 130 17.31 3.17 8.85
C THR A 130 16.17 4.09 9.27
N PHE A 131 14.92 3.72 8.98
CA PHE A 131 13.76 4.56 9.29
C PHE A 131 12.48 3.76 9.59
N ILE A 132 11.55 4.41 10.29
CA ILE A 132 10.21 3.93 10.63
C ILE A 132 9.24 5.12 10.69
N TYR A 133 7.93 4.86 10.67
CA TYR A 133 6.91 5.89 10.86
C TYR A 133 6.27 5.82 12.24
N LEU A 134 5.94 6.97 12.81
CA LEU A 134 5.12 7.09 14.01
C LEU A 134 3.83 7.83 13.65
N VAL A 135 2.69 7.16 13.80
CA VAL A 135 1.36 7.69 13.51
C VAL A 135 0.64 8.00 14.82
N ASN A 136 0.04 9.20 14.90
CA ASN A 136 -0.74 9.68 16.06
C ASN A 136 -0.01 9.50 17.40
N GLY A 137 1.30 9.74 17.41
CA GLY A 137 2.18 9.67 18.59
C GLY A 137 2.39 8.27 19.22
N THR A 138 1.64 7.25 18.79
CA THR A 138 1.50 5.99 19.52
C THR A 138 1.70 4.75 18.66
N ARG A 139 1.39 4.82 17.36
CA ARG A 139 1.44 3.67 16.47
C ARG A 139 2.71 3.68 15.62
N TRP A 140 3.63 2.77 15.92
CA TRP A 140 4.78 2.49 15.06
C TRP A 140 4.34 1.73 13.82
N VAL A 141 4.77 2.20 12.66
CA VAL A 141 4.42 1.62 11.36
C VAL A 141 5.69 1.33 10.59
N THR A 142 5.94 0.04 10.36
CA THR A 142 6.99 -0.43 9.44
C THR A 142 6.69 0.12 8.03
N PRO A 143 7.70 0.66 7.33
CA PRO A 143 7.49 1.17 5.99
C PRO A 143 6.94 0.08 5.07
N PRO A 144 5.89 0.38 4.26
CA PRO A 144 5.31 -0.62 3.37
C PRO A 144 6.28 -1.05 2.26
N MET A 145 7.24 -0.19 1.91
CA MET A 145 8.37 -0.50 1.04
C MET A 145 9.62 0.27 1.48
N ALA A 146 10.76 -0.40 1.35
CA ALA A 146 12.09 0.13 1.58
C ALA A 146 13.09 -0.70 0.75
N GLU A 147 14.31 -0.21 0.55
CA GLU A 147 15.37 -0.92 -0.17
C GLU A 147 15.81 -2.19 0.56
N ASP A 148 15.79 -2.17 1.90
CA ASP A 148 15.97 -3.35 2.75
C ASP A 148 15.23 -3.15 4.09
N PHE A 149 15.25 -4.16 4.97
CA PHE A 149 14.60 -4.14 6.26
C PHE A 149 15.50 -4.71 7.36
N VAL A 150 15.49 -4.08 8.53
CA VAL A 150 16.28 -4.49 9.70
C VAL A 150 15.42 -4.49 10.96
N THR A 151 15.54 -5.53 11.79
CA THR A 151 14.90 -5.59 13.10
C THR A 151 15.66 -4.75 14.11
N ASP A 152 14.95 -3.96 14.91
CA ASP A 152 15.55 -3.02 15.87
C ASP A 152 15.91 -3.64 17.24
N GLY A 153 15.54 -4.90 17.48
CA GLY A 153 15.71 -5.58 18.78
C GLY A 153 14.67 -5.21 19.83
N PHE A 154 13.78 -4.26 19.56
CA PHE A 154 12.65 -3.85 20.40
C PHE A 154 11.29 -4.34 19.88
N GLY A 155 11.31 -5.18 18.84
CA GLY A 155 10.12 -5.80 18.26
C GLY A 155 9.58 -5.08 17.03
N HIS A 156 10.26 -4.05 16.53
CA HIS A 156 9.90 -3.39 15.27
C HIS A 156 10.85 -3.78 14.13
N THR A 157 10.35 -3.62 12.92
CA THR A 157 11.14 -3.74 11.69
C THR A 157 11.21 -2.36 11.04
N ASN A 158 12.43 -1.87 10.87
CA ASN A 158 12.74 -0.60 10.23
C ASN A 158 13.06 -0.83 8.76
N GLY A 159 12.74 0.13 7.91
CA GLY A 159 13.22 0.14 6.53
C GLY A 159 14.63 0.71 6.46
N VAL A 160 15.36 0.33 5.41
CA VAL A 160 16.67 0.87 5.04
C VAL A 160 16.50 1.63 3.74
N VAL A 161 17.09 2.83 3.67
CA VAL A 161 17.23 3.63 2.45
C VAL A 161 18.70 3.93 2.21
N VAL A 162 19.15 3.82 0.95
CA VAL A 162 20.54 4.07 0.57
C VAL A 162 20.62 5.26 -0.39
N VAL A 163 21.31 6.31 0.06
CA VAL A 163 21.68 7.50 -0.71
C VAL A 163 23.09 7.29 -1.30
N ARG A 164 23.27 7.61 -2.59
CA ARG A 164 24.33 7.19 -3.55
C ARG A 164 24.42 8.19 -4.71
#